data_AF-A0A835EG65-F1
#
_entry.id   AF-A0A835EG65-F1
#
_cell.length_a   1.000
_cell.length_b   1.000
_cell.length_c   1.000
_cell.angle_alpha   90.00
_cell.angle_beta   90.00
_cell.angle_gamma   90.00
#
_symmetry.space_group_name_H-M   'P 1'
#
loop_
_entity.id
_entity.type
_entity.pdbx_description
1 polymer ?
#
loop_
_entity_poly.entity_id
_entity_poly.type
_entity_poly.pdbx_seq_one_letter_code
_entity_poly.pdbx_strand_id
1 'polypeptide(L)'
;MEILLPEEVAWATGLEGTARQMAREMGELAADIRRGVAVLALRPGEEAAVEGLERQAALADARRADAVALVAATRRLQEKDLRRLAAAEHLVDPAWLVVVKGMAEYLDSALGDGHAPTPEEVALVVVMEGRVKGADGSMARLAERLRRGAVEFFAARSGEEALVGALQSQAAKADAVRATAEAFMDSLRRFQDAGSSETAKVTTGADNECEDMIL
;
A
#
# COMPACT_ATOMS: atom_id res chain seq x y z
N MET A 1 10.57 14.40 -13.23
CA MET A 1 9.78 14.66 -12.01
C MET A 1 9.17 13.34 -11.57
N GLU A 2 9.46 12.94 -10.35
CA GLU A 2 9.40 11.56 -9.80
C GLU A 2 7.98 11.05 -9.51
N ILE A 3 7.78 9.73 -9.54
CA ILE A 3 6.58 9.03 -9.03
C ILE A 3 6.66 9.03 -7.51
N LEU A 4 5.55 9.30 -6.82
CA LEU A 4 5.53 9.34 -5.36
C LEU A 4 5.82 7.97 -4.75
N LEU A 5 6.71 7.97 -3.76
CA LEU A 5 7.02 6.79 -2.96
C LEU A 5 5.81 6.40 -2.09
N PRO A 6 5.68 5.12 -1.70
CA PRO A 6 4.54 4.66 -0.88
C PRO A 6 4.33 5.47 0.41
N GLU A 7 5.41 5.87 1.09
CA GLU A 7 5.33 6.70 2.30
C GLU A 7 4.81 8.12 2.01
N GLU A 8 5.17 8.72 0.88
CA GLU A 8 4.70 10.05 0.49
C GLU A 8 3.20 10.03 0.18
N VAL A 9 2.72 8.93 -0.40
CA VAL A 9 1.30 8.71 -0.69
C VAL A 9 0.51 8.49 0.59
N ALA A 10 1.04 7.68 1.51
CA ALA A 10 0.43 7.47 2.82
C ALA A 10 0.36 8.79 3.60
N TRP A 11 1.44 9.57 3.58
CA TRP A 11 1.50 10.90 4.17
C TRP A 11 0.46 11.84 3.54
N ALA A 12 0.38 11.93 2.21
CA ALA A 12 -0.59 12.80 1.53
C ALA A 12 -2.04 12.40 1.86
N THR A 13 -2.32 11.10 1.92
CA THR A 13 -3.65 10.57 2.28
C THR A 13 -4.00 10.89 3.73
N GLY A 14 -3.05 10.70 4.65
CA GLY A 14 -3.21 11.02 6.06
C GLY A 14 -3.45 12.52 6.28
N LEU A 15 -2.65 13.37 5.63
CA LEU A 15 -2.78 14.82 5.69
C LEU A 15 -4.14 15.29 5.16
N GLU A 16 -4.59 14.72 4.05
CA GLU A 16 -5.92 15.01 3.50
C GLU A 16 -7.05 14.64 4.47
N GLY A 17 -6.94 13.47 5.12
CA GLY A 17 -7.88 13.03 6.14
C GLY A 17 -7.94 14.00 7.32
N THR A 18 -6.78 14.38 7.87
CA THR A 18 -6.67 15.35 8.97
C THR A 18 -7.21 16.73 8.56
N ALA A 19 -6.87 17.21 7.36
CA ALA A 19 -7.34 18.50 6.86
C ALA A 19 -8.86 18.52 6.66
N ARG A 20 -9.46 17.43 6.15
CA ARG A 20 -10.92 17.30 6.09
C ARG A 20 -11.58 17.36 7.47
N GLN A 21 -10.98 16.68 8.45
CA GLN A 21 -11.50 16.67 9.81
C GLN A 21 -11.45 18.08 10.40
N MET A 22 -10.30 18.74 10.30
CA MET A 22 -10.13 20.13 10.73
C MET A 22 -11.12 21.09 10.04
N ALA A 23 -11.33 20.95 8.74
CA ALA A 23 -12.29 21.79 8.00
C ALA A 23 -13.73 21.60 8.50
N ARG A 24 -14.11 20.39 8.91
CA ARG A 24 -15.42 20.11 9.50
C ARG A 24 -15.54 20.73 10.89
N GLU A 25 -14.61 20.43 11.78
CA GLU A 25 -14.61 20.93 13.16
C GLU A 25 -14.59 22.46 13.24
N MET A 26 -13.77 23.12 12.42
CA MET A 26 -13.72 24.58 12.37
C MET A 26 -15.01 25.18 11.79
N GLY A 27 -15.67 24.49 10.86
CA GLY A 27 -16.97 24.89 10.32
C GLY A 27 -18.09 24.79 11.35
N GLU A 28 -18.12 23.70 12.12
CA GLU A 28 -19.03 23.50 13.24
C GLU A 28 -18.80 24.55 14.33
N LEU A 29 -17.55 24.74 14.75
CA LEU A 29 -17.18 25.77 15.73
C LEU A 29 -17.63 27.17 15.30
N ALA A 30 -17.37 27.56 14.05
CA ALA A 30 -17.79 28.87 13.53
C ALA A 30 -19.33 29.01 13.52
N ALA A 31 -20.05 27.94 13.17
CA ALA A 31 -21.50 27.92 13.23
C ALA A 31 -22.04 28.04 14.66
N ASP A 32 -21.40 27.38 15.62
CA ASP A 32 -21.78 27.40 17.04
C ASP A 32 -21.56 28.79 17.64
N ILE A 33 -20.42 29.40 17.34
CA ILE A 33 -20.11 30.77 17.76
C ILE A 33 -21.14 31.75 17.21
N ARG A 34 -21.49 31.66 15.92
CA ARG A 34 -22.53 32.50 15.31
C ARG A 34 -23.89 32.36 15.98
N ARG A 35 -24.27 31.13 16.39
CA ARG A 35 -25.50 30.91 17.16
C ARG A 35 -25.43 31.58 18.54
N GLY A 36 -24.29 31.50 19.22
CA GLY A 36 -24.05 32.21 20.48
C GLY A 36 -24.13 33.73 20.34
N VAL A 37 -23.50 34.29 19.30
CA VAL A 37 -23.56 35.72 18.96
C VAL A 37 -25.01 36.18 18.78
N ALA A 38 -25.83 35.43 18.04
CA ALA A 38 -27.24 35.78 17.83
C ALA A 38 -28.05 35.87 19.14
N VAL A 39 -27.69 35.08 20.16
CA VAL A 39 -28.34 35.14 21.49
C VAL A 39 -27.84 36.32 22.31
N LEU A 40 -26.52 36.58 22.29
CA LEU A 40 -25.90 37.64 23.08
C LEU A 40 -26.17 39.03 22.53
N ALA A 41 -26.29 39.18 21.22
CA ALA A 41 -26.59 40.46 20.57
C ALA A 41 -27.96 41.06 20.98
N LEU A 42 -28.85 40.24 21.57
CA LEU A 42 -30.14 40.69 22.10
C LEU A 42 -30.04 41.23 23.54
N ARG A 43 -28.87 41.15 24.18
CA ARG A 43 -28.66 41.52 25.58
C ARG A 43 -27.88 42.84 25.67
N PRO A 44 -28.42 43.86 26.37
CA PRO A 44 -27.69 45.11 26.58
C PRO A 44 -26.40 44.88 27.37
N GLY A 45 -25.29 45.50 26.95
CA GLY A 45 -24.01 45.45 27.65
C GLY A 45 -23.08 44.30 27.25
N GLU A 46 -23.48 43.46 26.30
CA GLU A 46 -22.70 42.32 25.79
C GLU A 46 -21.92 42.64 24.50
N GLU A 47 -21.86 43.91 24.07
CA GLU A 47 -21.32 44.29 22.76
C GLU A 47 -19.86 43.88 22.58
N ALA A 48 -19.04 43.98 23.63
CA ALA A 48 -17.63 43.55 23.60
C ALA A 48 -17.49 42.02 23.48
N ALA A 49 -18.39 41.25 24.12
CA ALA A 49 -18.40 39.80 24.04
C ALA A 49 -18.85 39.34 22.64
N VAL A 50 -19.87 40.00 22.08
CA VAL A 50 -20.32 39.81 20.69
C VAL A 50 -19.17 40.05 19.72
N GLU A 51 -18.48 41.20 19.80
CA GLU A 51 -17.35 41.51 18.91
C GLU A 51 -16.21 40.49 19.05
N GLY A 52 -15.90 40.07 20.29
CA GLY A 52 -14.91 39.01 20.56
C GLY A 52 -15.26 37.69 19.89
N LEU A 53 -16.53 37.26 19.99
CA LEU A 53 -17.02 36.03 19.37
C LEU A 53 -17.05 36.14 17.85
N GLU A 54 -17.43 37.28 17.28
CA GLU A 54 -17.38 37.49 15.82
C GLU A 54 -15.95 37.35 15.27
N ARG A 55 -14.95 37.90 15.97
CA ARG A 55 -13.54 37.70 15.61
C ARG A 55 -13.13 36.23 15.70
N GLN A 56 -13.61 35.49 16.70
CA GLN A 56 -13.34 34.05 16.82
C GLN A 56 -14.00 33.23 15.70
N ALA A 57 -15.25 33.55 15.33
CA ALA A 57 -15.93 32.93 14.20
C ALA A 57 -15.16 33.19 12.90
N ALA A 58 -14.71 34.42 12.67
CA ALA A 58 -13.90 34.78 11.50
C ALA A 58 -12.57 34.01 11.45
N LEU A 59 -11.88 33.85 12.59
CA LEU A 59 -10.67 33.04 12.68
C LEU A 59 -10.94 31.55 12.40
N ALA A 60 -12.04 31.01 12.92
CA ALA A 60 -12.44 29.62 12.66
C ALA A 60 -12.75 29.41 11.16
N ASP A 61 -13.47 30.33 10.51
CA ASP A 61 -13.72 30.28 9.07
C ASP A 61 -12.43 30.38 8.25
N ALA A 62 -11.47 31.23 8.65
CA ALA A 62 -10.17 31.31 7.98
C ALA A 62 -9.40 29.98 8.07
N ARG A 63 -9.34 29.37 9.26
CA ARG A 63 -8.70 28.05 9.45
C ARG A 63 -9.40 26.94 8.66
N ARG A 64 -10.73 27.00 8.56
CA ARG A 64 -11.49 26.10 7.70
C ARG A 64 -11.11 26.28 6.23
N ALA A 65 -10.98 27.51 5.76
CA ALA A 65 -10.57 27.80 4.39
C ALA A 65 -9.17 27.26 4.09
N ASP A 66 -8.21 27.45 5.01
CA ASP A 66 -6.86 26.89 4.90
C ASP A 66 -6.88 25.36 4.82
N ALA A 67 -7.68 24.71 5.68
CA ALA A 67 -7.83 23.25 5.67
C ALA A 67 -8.46 22.74 4.35
N VAL A 68 -9.45 23.45 3.81
CA VAL A 68 -10.03 23.14 2.49
C VAL A 68 -9.00 23.30 1.37
N ALA A 69 -8.18 24.35 1.42
CA ALA A 69 -7.12 24.57 0.45
C ALA A 69 -6.07 23.46 0.49
N LEU A 70 -5.74 22.96 1.69
CA LEU A 70 -4.83 21.84 1.89
C LEU A 70 -5.39 20.55 1.29
N VAL A 71 -6.66 20.24 1.51
CA VAL A 71 -7.35 19.09 0.87
C VAL A 71 -7.30 19.19 -0.65
N ALA A 72 -7.51 20.38 -1.22
CA ALA A 72 -7.40 20.57 -2.66
C ALA A 72 -5.97 20.37 -3.18
N ALA A 73 -4.96 20.78 -2.41
CA ALA A 73 -3.56 20.60 -2.76
C ALA A 73 -3.13 19.12 -2.74
N THR A 74 -3.49 18.36 -1.70
CA THR A 74 -3.20 16.92 -1.60
C THR A 74 -3.87 16.15 -2.73
N ARG A 75 -5.14 16.46 -3.03
CA ARG A 75 -5.86 15.84 -4.15
C ARG A 75 -5.19 16.10 -5.49
N ARG A 76 -4.79 17.34 -5.77
CA ARG A 76 -4.06 17.67 -7.01
C ARG A 76 -2.74 16.90 -7.12
N LEU A 77 -2.02 16.74 -6.01
CA LEU A 77 -0.78 15.97 -5.97
C LEU A 77 -1.04 14.49 -6.29
N GLN A 78 -2.03 13.88 -5.65
CA GLN A 78 -2.42 12.48 -5.89
C GLN A 78 -2.91 12.26 -7.32
N GLU A 79 -3.74 13.15 -7.85
CA GLU A 79 -4.18 13.09 -9.25
C GLU A 79 -3.02 13.14 -10.22
N LYS A 80 -2.06 14.03 -9.98
CA LYS A 80 -0.87 14.17 -10.83
C LYS A 80 -0.05 12.88 -10.82
N ASP A 81 0.09 12.27 -9.64
CA ASP A 81 0.80 11.00 -9.52
C ASP A 81 0.08 9.85 -10.22
N LEU A 82 -1.24 9.70 -10.01
CA LEU A 82 -2.05 8.69 -10.71
C LEU A 82 -1.94 8.82 -12.24
N ARG A 83 -1.99 10.06 -12.77
CA ARG A 83 -1.78 10.28 -14.21
C ARG A 83 -0.41 9.82 -14.70
N ARG A 84 0.64 9.95 -13.89
CA ARG A 84 1.97 9.41 -14.23
C ARG A 84 2.00 7.90 -14.17
N LEU A 85 1.42 7.30 -13.14
CA LEU A 85 1.31 5.84 -13.02
C LEU A 85 0.56 5.24 -14.22
N ALA A 86 -0.51 5.89 -14.68
CA ALA A 86 -1.24 5.48 -15.87
C ALA A 86 -0.36 5.53 -17.14
N ALA A 87 0.45 6.58 -17.28
CA ALA A 87 1.35 6.77 -18.42
C ALA A 87 2.66 5.96 -18.36
N ALA A 88 2.96 5.32 -17.22
CA ALA A 88 4.19 4.56 -17.05
C ALA A 88 4.18 3.29 -17.92
N GLU A 89 5.22 3.13 -18.74
CA GLU A 89 5.37 1.96 -19.62
C GLU A 89 5.59 0.69 -18.79
N HIS A 90 6.50 0.76 -17.81
CA HIS A 90 6.85 -0.31 -16.88
C HIS A 90 6.74 0.16 -15.43
N LEU A 91 5.60 -0.14 -14.80
CA LEU A 91 5.43 0.03 -13.36
C LEU A 91 6.16 -1.03 -12.54
N VAL A 92 6.39 -2.18 -13.16
CA VAL A 92 7.20 -3.27 -12.63
C VAL A 92 8.24 -3.58 -13.68
N ASP A 93 9.49 -3.73 -13.23
CA ASP A 93 10.59 -4.14 -14.09
C ASP A 93 10.31 -5.54 -14.67
N PRO A 94 10.14 -5.68 -16.00
CA PRO A 94 9.92 -6.98 -16.63
C PRO A 94 11.06 -7.97 -16.37
N ALA A 95 12.30 -7.49 -16.17
CA ALA A 95 13.44 -8.36 -15.88
C ALA A 95 13.27 -9.11 -14.56
N TRP A 96 12.66 -8.49 -13.55
CA TRP A 96 12.33 -9.16 -12.29
C TRP A 96 11.46 -10.38 -12.54
N LEU A 97 10.43 -10.26 -13.38
CA LEU A 97 9.51 -11.35 -13.68
C LEU A 97 10.22 -12.52 -14.35
N VAL A 98 11.13 -12.23 -15.28
CA VAL A 98 11.94 -13.24 -15.95
C VAL A 98 12.82 -13.98 -14.94
N VAL A 99 13.48 -13.25 -14.03
CA VAL A 99 14.34 -13.84 -13.00
C VAL A 99 13.54 -14.72 -12.05
N VAL A 100 12.42 -14.23 -11.51
CA VAL A 100 11.58 -14.98 -10.55
C VAL A 100 11.03 -16.24 -11.19
N LYS A 101 10.56 -16.15 -12.44
CA LYS A 101 10.06 -17.31 -13.17
C LYS A 101 11.17 -18.33 -13.42
N GLY A 102 12.35 -17.89 -13.88
CA GLY A 102 13.49 -18.78 -14.11
C GLY A 102 13.97 -19.46 -12.82
N MET A 103 13.95 -18.76 -11.70
CA MET A 103 14.26 -19.35 -10.39
C MET A 103 13.22 -20.41 -9.97
N ALA A 104 11.93 -20.17 -10.21
CA ALA A 104 10.89 -21.16 -9.96
C ALA A 104 11.15 -22.46 -10.75
N GLU A 105 11.39 -22.31 -12.05
CA GLU A 105 11.67 -23.43 -12.97
C GLU A 105 12.95 -24.19 -12.56
N TYR A 106 13.98 -23.47 -12.11
CA TYR A 106 15.21 -24.08 -11.60
C TYR A 106 14.96 -24.93 -10.34
N LEU A 107 14.25 -24.39 -9.35
CA LEU A 107 13.95 -25.11 -8.11
C LEU A 107 13.12 -26.37 -8.39
N ASP A 108 12.13 -26.25 -9.27
CA ASP A 108 11.28 -27.37 -9.67
C ASP A 108 12.06 -28.44 -10.42
N SER A 109 12.96 -28.04 -11.31
CA SER A 109 13.82 -28.98 -12.06
C SER A 109 14.80 -29.70 -11.13
N ALA A 110 15.43 -28.96 -10.20
CA ALA A 110 16.36 -29.55 -9.23
C ALA A 110 15.69 -30.64 -8.40
N LEU A 111 14.48 -30.39 -7.88
CA LEU A 111 13.72 -31.42 -7.16
C LEU A 111 13.32 -32.59 -8.08
N GLY A 112 12.93 -32.31 -9.33
CA GLY A 112 12.60 -33.35 -10.32
C GLY A 112 13.78 -34.27 -10.65
N ASP A 113 15.00 -33.73 -10.64
CA ASP A 113 16.25 -34.46 -10.84
C ASP A 113 16.74 -35.20 -9.57
N GLY A 114 15.99 -35.11 -8.47
CA GLY A 114 16.30 -35.76 -7.19
C GLY A 114 17.33 -35.02 -6.34
N HIS A 115 17.56 -33.72 -6.60
CA HIS A 115 18.40 -32.90 -5.74
C HIS A 115 17.80 -32.82 -4.34
N ALA A 116 18.60 -33.16 -3.34
CA ALA A 116 18.25 -33.01 -1.94
C ALA A 116 18.75 -31.64 -1.44
N PRO A 117 17.85 -30.70 -1.10
CA PRO A 117 18.25 -29.37 -0.64
C PRO A 117 19.11 -29.42 0.61
N THR A 118 20.26 -28.75 0.56
CA THR A 118 21.13 -28.58 1.72
C THR A 118 20.55 -27.57 2.70
N PRO A 119 20.94 -27.61 4.01
CA PRO A 119 20.50 -26.61 4.98
C PRO A 119 20.81 -25.15 4.57
N GLU A 120 21.94 -24.93 3.88
CA GLU A 120 22.32 -23.60 3.39
C GLU A 120 21.40 -23.12 2.27
N GLU A 121 21.02 -24.00 1.34
CA GLU A 121 20.06 -23.68 0.26
C GLU A 121 18.66 -23.40 0.82
N VAL A 122 18.22 -24.17 1.83
CA VAL A 122 16.96 -23.92 2.54
C VAL A 122 16.98 -22.55 3.21
N ALA A 123 18.09 -22.18 3.87
CA ALA A 123 18.24 -20.85 4.49
C ALA A 123 18.19 -19.72 3.45
N LEU A 124 18.83 -19.90 2.28
CA LEU A 124 18.75 -18.93 1.18
C LEU A 124 17.33 -18.78 0.65
N VAL A 125 16.59 -19.88 0.51
CA VAL A 125 15.19 -19.90 0.07
C VAL A 125 14.29 -19.13 1.04
N VAL A 126 14.49 -19.23 2.36
CA VAL A 126 13.76 -18.43 3.37
C VAL A 126 13.99 -16.92 3.17
N VAL A 127 15.24 -16.50 2.87
CA VAL A 127 15.55 -15.08 2.59
C VAL A 127 14.85 -14.61 1.33
N MET A 128 14.83 -15.43 0.27
CA MET A 128 14.13 -15.12 -0.97
C MET A 128 12.62 -15.00 -0.76
N GLU A 129 12.02 -15.92 0.00
CA GLU A 129 10.60 -15.89 0.35
C GLU A 129 10.22 -14.56 1.02
N GLY A 130 11.03 -14.08 1.98
CA GLY A 130 10.82 -12.79 2.63
C GLY A 130 10.81 -11.61 1.66
N ARG A 131 11.73 -11.59 0.68
CA ARG A 131 11.79 -10.55 -0.36
C ARG A 131 10.58 -10.59 -1.29
N VAL A 132 10.18 -11.78 -1.73
CA VAL A 132 9.04 -11.99 -2.62
C VAL A 132 7.73 -11.58 -1.94
N LYS A 133 7.54 -11.93 -0.66
CA LYS A 133 6.40 -11.47 0.15
C LYS A 133 6.34 -9.93 0.26
N GLY A 134 7.49 -9.29 0.44
CA GLY A 134 7.57 -7.82 0.46
C GLY A 134 7.16 -7.19 -0.88
N ALA A 135 7.58 -7.79 -1.99
CA ALA A 135 7.19 -7.37 -3.34
C ALA A 135 5.69 -7.60 -3.61
N ASP A 136 5.14 -8.78 -3.29
CA ASP A 136 3.71 -9.09 -3.41
C ASP A 136 2.85 -8.08 -2.64
N GLY A 137 3.17 -7.84 -1.36
CA GLY A 137 2.44 -6.88 -0.54
C GLY A 137 2.51 -5.45 -1.09
N SER A 138 3.63 -5.07 -1.72
CA SER A 138 3.79 -3.76 -2.36
C SER A 138 2.97 -3.65 -3.64
N MET A 139 2.95 -4.71 -4.46
CA MET A 139 2.12 -4.77 -5.68
C MET A 139 0.63 -4.78 -5.34
N ALA A 140 0.22 -5.46 -4.27
CA ALA A 140 -1.16 -5.47 -3.80
C ALA A 140 -1.63 -4.05 -3.44
N ARG A 141 -0.81 -3.32 -2.67
CA ARG A 141 -1.08 -1.92 -2.32
C ARG A 141 -1.13 -1.02 -3.56
N LEU A 142 -0.23 -1.21 -4.51
CA LEU A 142 -0.22 -0.46 -5.76
C LEU A 142 -1.48 -0.73 -6.59
N ALA A 143 -1.84 -1.99 -6.81
CA ALA A 143 -3.03 -2.36 -7.57
C ALA A 143 -4.31 -1.78 -6.95
N GLU A 144 -4.46 -1.90 -5.63
CA GLU A 144 -5.58 -1.32 -4.90
C GLU A 144 -5.62 0.20 -5.03
N ARG A 145 -4.47 0.86 -4.87
CA ARG A 145 -4.35 2.31 -5.05
C ARG A 145 -4.78 2.75 -6.44
N LEU A 146 -4.37 2.04 -7.48
CA LEU A 146 -4.72 2.36 -8.87
C LEU A 146 -6.23 2.21 -9.11
N ARG A 147 -6.85 1.12 -8.63
CA ARG A 147 -8.29 0.91 -8.74
C ARG A 147 -9.09 1.96 -7.99
N ARG A 148 -8.73 2.22 -6.73
CA ARG A 148 -9.38 3.24 -5.91
C ARG A 148 -9.22 4.63 -6.51
N GLY A 149 -8.01 4.97 -6.95
CA GLY A 149 -7.71 6.24 -7.60
C GLY A 149 -8.54 6.45 -8.88
N ALA A 150 -8.70 5.40 -9.70
CA ALA A 150 -9.55 5.46 -10.88
C ALA A 150 -11.01 5.80 -10.53
N VAL A 151 -11.57 5.18 -9.48
CA VAL A 151 -12.94 5.43 -9.02
C VAL A 151 -13.09 6.81 -8.39
N GLU A 152 -12.25 7.14 -7.41
CA GLU A 152 -12.40 8.34 -6.59
C GLU A 152 -12.11 9.65 -7.34
N PHE A 153 -11.17 9.62 -8.30
CA PHE A 153 -10.72 10.83 -8.97
C PHE A 153 -11.25 11.00 -10.39
N PHE A 154 -11.51 9.92 -11.11
CA PHE A 154 -11.72 10.00 -12.57
C PHE A 154 -13.03 9.40 -13.06
N ALA A 155 -13.60 8.38 -12.41
CA ALA A 155 -14.78 7.67 -12.91
C ALA A 155 -16.02 8.55 -13.12
N ALA A 156 -16.20 9.61 -12.32
CA ALA A 156 -17.32 10.55 -12.46
C ALA A 156 -17.05 11.72 -13.44
N ARG A 157 -15.84 11.81 -14.02
CA ARG A 157 -15.45 12.91 -14.92
C ARG A 157 -15.60 12.47 -16.37
N SER A 158 -16.49 13.14 -17.11
CA SER A 158 -16.64 12.91 -18.55
C SER A 158 -15.33 13.15 -19.30
N GLY A 159 -14.92 12.21 -20.15
CA GLY A 159 -13.70 12.34 -20.98
C GLY A 159 -12.44 11.76 -20.36
N GLU A 160 -12.51 11.18 -19.15
CA GLU A 160 -11.37 10.54 -18.47
C GLU A 160 -11.44 8.99 -18.56
N GLU A 161 -12.28 8.44 -19.42
CA GLU A 161 -12.53 6.99 -19.53
C GLU A 161 -11.25 6.23 -19.95
N ALA A 162 -10.45 6.82 -20.85
CA ALA A 162 -9.16 6.25 -21.26
C ALA A 162 -8.15 6.22 -20.10
N LEU A 163 -8.14 7.25 -19.26
CA LEU A 163 -7.28 7.31 -18.07
C LEU A 163 -7.71 6.25 -17.04
N VAL A 164 -9.01 6.09 -16.80
CA VAL A 164 -9.58 5.03 -15.96
C VAL A 164 -9.16 3.65 -16.48
N GLY A 165 -9.30 3.40 -17.78
CA GLY A 165 -8.88 2.15 -18.41
C GLY A 165 -7.38 1.89 -18.28
N ALA A 166 -6.54 2.92 -18.43
CA ALA A 166 -5.10 2.82 -18.24
C ALA A 166 -4.74 2.46 -16.79
N LEU A 167 -5.35 3.11 -15.80
CA LEU A 167 -5.14 2.79 -14.38
C LEU A 167 -5.57 1.35 -14.05
N GLN A 168 -6.71 0.90 -14.58
CA GLN A 168 -7.18 -0.48 -14.42
C GLN A 168 -6.22 -1.48 -15.07
N SER A 169 -5.70 -1.18 -16.26
CA SER A 169 -4.70 -1.99 -16.94
C SER A 169 -3.41 -2.11 -16.11
N GLN A 170 -2.92 -1.01 -15.54
CA GLN A 170 -1.76 -1.03 -14.66
C GLN A 170 -2.01 -1.84 -13.38
N ALA A 171 -3.22 -1.76 -12.80
CA ALA A 171 -3.60 -2.58 -11.66
C ALA A 171 -3.57 -4.08 -12.02
N ALA A 172 -4.08 -4.45 -13.19
CA ALA A 172 -4.06 -5.84 -13.68
C ALA A 172 -2.63 -6.34 -13.92
N LYS A 173 -1.70 -5.50 -14.42
CA LYS A 173 -0.28 -5.85 -14.53
C LYS A 173 0.34 -6.13 -13.15
N ALA A 174 0.02 -5.30 -12.15
CA ALA A 174 0.47 -5.55 -10.79
C ALA A 174 -0.09 -6.87 -10.24
N ASP A 175 -1.35 -7.23 -10.52
CA ASP A 175 -1.89 -8.54 -10.14
C ASP A 175 -1.18 -9.72 -10.84
N ALA A 176 -0.84 -9.57 -12.12
CA ALA A 176 -0.10 -10.61 -12.86
C ALA A 176 1.29 -10.86 -12.25
N VAL A 177 1.95 -9.80 -11.78
CA VAL A 177 3.23 -9.89 -11.04
C VAL A 177 3.03 -10.65 -9.73
N ARG A 178 1.94 -10.38 -9.02
CA ARG A 178 1.60 -11.10 -7.78
C ARG A 178 1.34 -12.58 -8.02
N ALA A 179 0.60 -12.93 -9.07
CA ALA A 179 0.39 -14.33 -9.43
C ALA A 179 1.71 -15.05 -9.74
N THR A 180 2.65 -14.35 -10.39
CA THR A 180 4.01 -14.89 -10.65
C THR A 180 4.80 -15.08 -9.35
N ALA A 181 4.73 -14.11 -8.44
CA ALA A 181 5.35 -14.20 -7.12
C ALA A 181 4.76 -15.35 -6.28
N GLU A 182 3.44 -15.56 -6.35
CA GLU A 182 2.74 -16.66 -5.66
C GLU A 182 3.20 -18.03 -6.17
N ALA A 183 3.24 -18.23 -7.49
CA ALA A 183 3.75 -19.47 -8.08
C ALA A 183 5.22 -19.74 -7.70
N PHE A 184 6.05 -18.70 -7.61
CA PHE A 184 7.41 -18.84 -7.13
C PHE A 184 7.47 -19.19 -5.64
N MET A 185 6.66 -18.57 -4.79
CA MET A 185 6.56 -18.92 -3.37
C MET A 185 6.14 -20.39 -3.17
N ASP A 186 5.26 -20.92 -4.01
CA ASP A 186 4.89 -22.35 -3.96
C ASP A 186 6.05 -23.27 -4.34
N SER A 187 6.92 -22.83 -5.26
CA SER A 187 8.14 -23.55 -5.63
C SER A 187 9.17 -23.52 -4.48
N LEU A 188 9.32 -22.37 -3.82
CA LEU A 188 10.16 -22.21 -2.63
C LEU A 188 9.71 -23.13 -1.49
N ARG A 189 8.40 -23.20 -1.21
CA ARG A 189 7.83 -24.08 -0.18
C ARG A 189 8.13 -25.55 -0.45
N ARG A 190 7.87 -26.03 -1.68
CA ARG A 190 8.18 -27.40 -2.08
C ARG A 190 9.66 -27.75 -1.90
N PHE A 191 10.55 -26.81 -2.22
CA PHE A 191 11.99 -26.97 -2.02
C PHE A 191 12.37 -27.03 -0.53
N GLN A 192 11.76 -26.19 0.32
CA GLN A 192 11.96 -26.24 1.79
C GLN A 192 11.48 -27.56 2.40
N ASP A 193 10.31 -28.04 1.98
CA ASP A 193 9.70 -29.27 2.48
C ASP A 193 10.57 -30.50 2.13
N ALA A 194 11.15 -30.52 0.94
CA ALA A 194 12.08 -31.57 0.52
C ALA A 194 13.35 -31.62 1.40
N GLY A 195 13.98 -30.46 1.66
CA GLY A 195 15.15 -30.39 2.56
C GLY A 195 14.84 -30.77 4.00
N SER A 196 13.63 -30.46 4.48
CA SER A 196 13.16 -30.83 5.82
C SER A 196 12.88 -32.33 5.96
N SER A 197 12.43 -32.99 4.88
CA SER A 197 12.23 -34.45 4.85
C SER A 197 13.55 -35.23 4.81
N GLU A 198 14.55 -34.72 4.09
CA GLU A 198 15.88 -35.34 3.98
C GLU A 198 16.63 -35.30 5.33
N THR A 199 16.62 -34.14 5.99
CA THR A 199 17.25 -33.95 7.30
C THR A 199 16.64 -34.82 8.38
N ALA A 200 15.31 -35.06 8.33
CA ALA A 200 14.63 -36.00 9.22
C ALA A 200 15.02 -37.47 8.98
N LYS A 201 15.27 -37.87 7.72
CA LYS A 201 15.75 -39.23 7.39
C LYS A 201 17.18 -39.46 7.90
N VAL A 202 18.06 -38.47 7.73
CA VAL A 202 19.46 -38.54 8.19
C VAL A 202 19.55 -38.67 9.72
N THR A 203 18.70 -37.96 10.48
CA THR A 203 18.68 -38.09 11.94
C THR A 203 18.11 -39.43 12.41
N THR A 204 17.04 -39.96 11.79
CA THR A 204 16.52 -41.30 12.14
C THR A 204 17.42 -42.46 11.71
N GLY A 205 18.24 -42.29 10.67
CA GLY A 205 19.23 -43.28 10.24
C GLY A 205 20.43 -43.37 11.19
N ALA A 206 20.86 -42.23 11.75
CA ALA A 206 21.95 -42.18 12.72
C ALA A 206 21.58 -42.82 14.07
N ASP A 207 20.30 -42.78 14.47
CA ASP A 207 19.83 -43.43 15.70
C ASP A 207 19.71 -44.97 15.55
N ASN A 208 19.44 -45.49 14.34
CA ASN A 208 19.37 -46.93 14.09
C ASN A 208 20.74 -47.61 13.92
N GLU A 209 21.80 -46.88 13.57
CA GLU A 209 23.17 -47.44 13.51
C GLU A 209 23.83 -47.57 14.90
N CYS A 210 23.27 -46.95 15.94
CA CYS A 210 23.75 -47.09 17.32
C CYS A 210 23.24 -48.36 18.04
N GLU A 211 22.18 -49.02 17.55
CA GLU A 211 21.63 -50.23 18.19
C GLU A 211 22.31 -51.53 17.73
N ASP A 212 23.00 -51.56 16.58
CA ASP A 212 23.66 -52.77 16.05
C ASP A 212 25.11 -52.98 16.54
N MET A 213 25.60 -52.13 17.46
CA MET A 213 26.95 -52.23 18.04
C MET A 213 26.98 -52.72 19.50
N ILE A 214 25.91 -53.37 19.95
CA ILE A 214 25.85 -54.09 21.24
C ILE A 214 25.26 -55.49 21.02
N LEU A 215 26.01 -56.40 20.41
CA LEU A 215 25.86 -57.86 20.59
C LEU A 215 27.20 -58.57 20.38
#